data_AF-A0A9C8AIN1-F1
#
_entry.id   AF-A0A9C8AIN1-F1
#
_cell.length_a   1.000
_cell.length_b   1.000
_cell.length_c   1.000
_cell.angle_alpha   90.00
_cell.angle_beta   90.00
_cell.angle_gamma   90.00
#
_symmetry.space_group_name_H-M   'P 1'
#
loop_
_entity.id
_entity.type
_entity.pdbx_description
1 polymer ?
#
loop_
_entity_poly.entity_id
_entity_poly.type
_entity_poly.pdbx_seq_one_letter_code
_entity_poly.pdbx_strand_id
1 'polypeptide(L)'
;MSPGEISKRVVLDRIAWIEQMLEDIRSLPLDNREQFFADKRNVWTAESCLRRALEALLDLGRHILAKGFGVGVSEYKEVAVKLREK
;
A
#
# COMPACT_ATOMS: atom_id res chain seq x y z
N MET A 1 -3.29 23.07 -0.38
CA MET A 1 -3.58 22.58 -1.75
C MET A 1 -5.04 22.91 -2.06
N SER A 2 -5.40 23.25 -3.30
CA SER A 2 -6.80 23.33 -3.70
C SER A 2 -7.30 21.94 -4.13
N PRO A 3 -8.55 21.55 -3.80
CA PRO A 3 -9.13 20.30 -4.30
C PRO A 3 -9.15 20.25 -5.84
N GLY A 4 -9.12 19.04 -6.36
CA GLY A 4 -9.24 18.73 -7.79
C GLY A 4 -9.72 17.30 -7.99
N GLU A 5 -9.79 16.83 -9.23
CA GLU A 5 -10.31 15.49 -9.49
C GLU A 5 -9.35 14.38 -9.03
N ILE A 6 -9.91 13.36 -8.38
CA ILE A 6 -9.20 12.13 -8.07
C ILE A 6 -8.95 11.41 -9.39
N SER A 7 -7.68 11.29 -9.78
CA SER A 7 -7.31 10.55 -10.99
C SER A 7 -7.64 9.06 -10.86
N LYS A 8 -8.62 8.60 -11.64
CA LYS A 8 -8.99 7.17 -11.74
C LYS A 8 -7.79 6.29 -12.09
N ARG A 9 -6.92 6.76 -13.00
CA ARG A 9 -5.70 6.04 -13.38
C ARG A 9 -4.79 5.80 -12.17
N VAL A 10 -4.48 6.84 -11.40
CA VAL A 10 -3.62 6.72 -10.22
C VAL A 10 -4.22 5.75 -9.19
N VAL A 11 -5.54 5.80 -8.99
CA VAL A 11 -6.24 4.88 -8.08
C VAL A 11 -6.10 3.44 -8.55
N LEU A 12 -6.42 3.15 -9.81
CA LEU A 12 -6.32 1.81 -10.38
C LEU A 12 -4.89 1.27 -10.36
N ASP A 13 -3.91 2.10 -10.74
CA ASP A 13 -2.49 1.71 -10.74
C ASP A 13 -2.03 1.32 -9.31
N ARG A 14 -2.46 2.05 -8.28
CA ARG A 14 -2.10 1.73 -6.89
C ARG A 14 -2.81 0.48 -6.37
N ILE A 15 -4.08 0.30 -6.70
CA ILE A 15 -4.84 -0.90 -6.30
C ILE A 15 -4.21 -2.14 -6.94
N ALA A 16 -3.97 -2.11 -8.26
CA ALA A 16 -3.34 -3.23 -8.96
C ALA A 16 -1.96 -3.56 -8.38
N TRP A 17 -1.19 -2.54 -7.99
CA TRP A 17 0.10 -2.74 -7.34
C TRP A 17 -0.03 -3.42 -5.96
N ILE A 18 -1.00 -3.00 -5.14
CA ILE A 18 -1.28 -3.63 -3.85
C ILE A 18 -1.70 -5.08 -4.04
N GLU A 19 -2.61 -5.35 -4.98
CA GLU A 19 -3.10 -6.70 -5.26
C GLU A 19 -1.97 -7.65 -5.68
N GLN A 20 -1.07 -7.21 -6.57
CA GLN A 20 0.09 -8.00 -6.97
C GLN A 20 0.99 -8.35 -5.78
N MET A 21 1.29 -7.38 -4.90
CA MET A 21 2.13 -7.64 -3.73
C MET A 21 1.46 -8.62 -2.74
N LEU A 22 0.14 -8.54 -2.60
CA LEU A 22 -0.62 -9.49 -1.77
C LEU A 22 -0.64 -10.89 -2.39
N GLU A 23 -0.75 -11.00 -3.71
CA GLU A 23 -0.66 -12.28 -4.42
C GLU A 23 0.71 -12.92 -4.24
N ASP A 24 1.79 -12.14 -4.40
CA ASP A 24 3.16 -12.62 -4.19
C ASP A 24 3.37 -13.13 -2.76
N ILE A 25 2.84 -12.42 -1.75
CA ILE A 25 2.89 -12.86 -0.34
C ILE A 25 2.12 -14.18 -0.15
N ARG A 26 0.91 -14.28 -0.71
CA ARG A 26 0.06 -15.48 -0.58
C ARG A 26 0.65 -16.71 -1.29
N SER A 27 1.54 -16.50 -2.25
CA SER A 27 2.26 -17.59 -2.94
C SER A 27 3.35 -18.25 -2.07
N LEU A 28 3.74 -17.63 -0.97
CA LEU A 28 4.74 -18.16 -0.03
C LEU A 28 4.13 -19.27 0.85
N PRO A 29 4.95 -20.18 1.40
CA PRO A 29 4.48 -21.23 2.31
C PRO A 29 4.18 -20.68 3.72
N LEU A 30 3.20 -19.78 3.83
CA LEU A 30 2.89 -19.02 5.05
C LEU A 30 2.42 -19.91 6.21
N ASP A 31 1.77 -21.04 5.92
CA ASP A 31 1.18 -21.93 6.92
C ASP A 31 2.21 -22.90 7.55
N ASN A 32 3.44 -22.95 7.01
CA ASN A 32 4.50 -23.80 7.51
C ASN A 32 5.76 -22.98 7.80
N ARG A 33 6.01 -22.75 9.10
CA ARG A 33 7.16 -21.97 9.57
C ARG A 33 8.49 -22.54 9.08
N GLU A 34 8.69 -23.85 9.19
CA GLU A 34 9.95 -24.50 8.82
C GLU A 34 10.20 -24.37 7.31
N GLN A 35 9.18 -24.61 6.50
CA GLN A 35 9.25 -24.46 5.04
C GLN A 35 9.45 -22.99 4.63
N PHE A 36 8.83 -22.04 5.32
CA PHE A 36 9.03 -20.62 5.09
C PHE A 36 10.47 -20.20 5.34
N PHE A 37 11.06 -20.63 6.47
CA PHE A 37 12.43 -20.26 6.84
C PHE A 37 13.52 -21.13 6.20
N ALA A 38 13.17 -22.24 5.54
CA ALA A 38 14.12 -23.06 4.79
C ALA A 38 14.73 -22.32 3.58
N ASP A 39 14.04 -21.29 3.06
CA ASP A 39 14.55 -20.43 2.00
C ASP A 39 14.50 -18.95 2.40
N LYS A 40 15.67 -18.33 2.56
CA LYS A 40 15.80 -16.90 2.89
C LYS A 40 15.11 -15.96 1.91
N ARG A 41 14.88 -16.40 0.66
CA ARG A 41 14.16 -15.61 -0.34
C ARG A 41 12.71 -15.37 0.06
N ASN A 42 12.08 -16.28 0.80
CA ASN A 42 10.72 -16.10 1.29
C ASN A 42 10.63 -14.89 2.22
N VAL A 43 11.61 -14.73 3.12
CA VAL A 43 11.69 -13.59 4.04
C VAL A 43 11.82 -12.29 3.25
N TRP A 44 12.77 -12.24 2.31
CA TRP A 44 13.01 -11.04 1.51
C TRP A 44 11.81 -10.67 0.64
N THR A 45 11.16 -11.66 0.03
CA THR A 45 9.93 -11.45 -0.75
C THR A 45 8.81 -10.94 0.14
N ALA A 46 8.56 -11.59 1.29
CA ALA A 46 7.51 -11.17 2.22
C ALA A 46 7.72 -9.73 2.70
N GLU A 47 8.93 -9.39 3.16
CA GLU A 47 9.26 -8.04 3.63
C GLU A 47 9.12 -7.00 2.53
N SER A 48 9.66 -7.28 1.34
CA SER A 48 9.62 -6.35 0.21
C SER A 48 8.19 -6.11 -0.28
N CYS A 49 7.41 -7.18 -0.46
CA CYS A 49 6.03 -7.09 -0.92
C CYS A 49 5.15 -6.39 0.13
N LEU A 50 5.31 -6.71 1.42
CA LEU A 50 4.53 -6.07 2.49
C LEU A 50 4.81 -4.58 2.55
N ARG A 51 6.08 -4.17 2.53
CA ARG A 51 6.47 -2.77 2.53
C ARG A 51 5.89 -2.03 1.32
N ARG A 52 6.01 -2.60 0.12
CA ARG A 52 5.51 -1.97 -1.13
C ARG A 52 3.99 -1.88 -1.16
N ALA A 53 3.27 -2.86 -0.63
CA ALA A 53 1.83 -2.82 -0.50
C ALA A 53 1.39 -1.68 0.43
N LEU A 54 2.05 -1.53 1.58
CA LEU A 54 1.78 -0.45 2.53
C LEU A 54 2.10 0.93 1.94
N GLU A 55 3.24 1.08 1.26
CA GLU A 55 3.60 2.32 0.56
C GLU A 55 2.54 2.71 -0.47
N ALA A 56 2.11 1.77 -1.32
CA ALA A 56 1.09 2.02 -2.33
C ALA A 56 -0.27 2.39 -1.72
N LEU A 57 -0.66 1.75 -0.61
CA LEU A 57 -1.87 2.07 0.14
C LEU A 57 -1.82 3.49 0.71
N LEU A 58 -0.69 3.89 1.31
CA LEU A 58 -0.50 5.21 1.89
C LEU A 58 -0.42 6.30 0.83
N ASP A 59 0.20 6.02 -0.32
CA ASP A 59 0.23 6.90 -1.48
C ASP A 59 -1.16 7.10 -2.08
N LEU A 60 -1.95 6.03 -2.17
CA LEU A 60 -3.35 6.11 -2.60
C LEU A 60 -4.14 7.04 -1.67
N GLY A 61 -4.00 6.83 -0.35
CA GLY A 61 -4.64 7.69 0.65
C GLY A 61 -4.21 9.15 0.54
N ARG A 62 -2.91 9.41 0.35
CA ARG A 62 -2.38 10.76 0.13
C ARG A 62 -2.96 11.41 -1.13
N HIS A 63 -3.08 10.66 -2.23
CA HIS A 63 -3.69 11.15 -3.47
C HIS A 63 -5.17 11.54 -3.27
N ILE A 64 -5.94 10.69 -2.58
CA ILE A 64 -7.34 10.95 -2.24
C ILE A 64 -7.46 12.22 -1.37
N LEU A 65 -6.64 12.36 -0.33
CA LEU A 65 -6.64 13.54 0.55
C LEU A 65 -6.27 14.82 -0.22
N ALA A 66 -5.22 14.78 -1.04
CA ALA A 66 -4.74 15.95 -1.76
C ALA A 66 -5.73 16.40 -2.84
N LYS A 67 -6.24 15.47 -3.65
CA LYS A 67 -7.14 15.78 -4.76
C LYS A 67 -8.58 15.92 -4.30
N GLY A 68 -9.14 14.90 -3.64
CA GLY A 68 -10.53 14.91 -3.21
C GLY A 68 -10.85 15.97 -2.15
N PHE A 69 -9.90 16.27 -1.25
CA PHE A 69 -10.18 17.10 -0.07
C PHE A 69 -9.26 18.33 0.07
N GLY A 70 -8.28 18.53 -0.83
CA GLY A 70 -7.32 19.64 -0.72
C GLY A 70 -6.39 19.55 0.50
N VAL A 71 -6.34 18.41 1.17
CA VAL A 71 -5.55 18.18 2.39
C VAL A 71 -4.18 17.64 2.01
N GLY A 72 -3.13 18.42 2.29
CA GLY A 72 -1.75 17.95 2.19
C GLY A 72 -1.36 17.15 3.43
N VAL A 73 -0.59 16.08 3.24
CA VAL A 73 -0.06 15.25 4.32
C VAL A 73 1.42 15.00 4.12
N SER A 74 2.23 15.33 5.12
CA SER A 74 3.70 15.18 5.11
C SER A 74 4.16 13.79 5.51
N GLU A 75 3.52 13.16 6.50
CA GLU A 75 3.96 11.89 7.05
C GLU A 75 2.98 10.75 6.77
N TYR A 76 3.48 9.53 6.61
CA TYR A 76 2.64 8.36 6.36
C TYR A 76 1.66 8.06 7.49
N LYS A 77 2.07 8.24 8.75
CA LYS A 77 1.23 7.97 9.94
C LYS A 77 -0.05 8.82 9.97
N GLU A 78 -0.01 10.00 9.34
CA GLU A 78 -1.12 10.94 9.32
C GLU A 78 -2.20 10.54 8.30
N VAL A 79 -1.85 9.79 7.25
CA VAL A 79 -2.75 9.49 6.12
C VAL A 79 -4.03 8.80 6.59
N ALA A 80 -3.92 7.75 7.40
CA ALA A 80 -5.08 6.99 7.87
C ALA A 80 -5.97 7.82 8.81
N VAL A 81 -5.37 8.64 9.68
CA VAL A 81 -6.10 9.52 10.59
C VAL A 81 -6.86 10.59 9.80
N LYS A 82 -6.21 11.23 8.82
CA LYS A 82 -6.83 12.26 7.99
C LYS A 82 -7.90 11.73 7.07
N LEU A 83 -7.77 10.51 6.54
CA LEU A 83 -8.84 9.87 5.78
C LEU A 83 -10.08 9.62 6.64
N ARG A 84 -9.93 9.22 7.90
CA ARG A 84 -11.05 8.98 8.82
C ARG A 84 -11.79 10.28 9.20
N GLU A 85 -11.11 11.43 9.17
CA GLU A 85 -11.70 12.74 9.47
C GLU A 85 -12.54 13.33 8.33
N LYS A 86 -12.56 12.69 7.15
CA LYS A 86 -13.25 13.16 5.94
C LYS A 86 -14.41 12.25 5.58
#